data_AF-A0A386RGP7-F1
#
_entry.id   AF-A0A386RGP7-F1
#
_cell.length_a   1.000
_cell.length_b   1.000
_cell.length_c   1.000
_cell.angle_alpha   90.00
_cell.angle_beta   90.00
_cell.angle_gamma   90.00
#
_symmetry.space_group_name_H-M   'P 1'
#
loop_
_entity.id
_entity.type
_entity.pdbx_description
1 polymer ?
#
loop_
_entity_poly.entity_id
_entity_poly.type
_entity_poly.pdbx_seq_one_letter_code
_entity_poly.pdbx_strand_id
1 'polypeptide(L)'
;MGLVAVSALIEMPFGIGGFLYGCFGQLLGVLGIHHILNLLEINMLAQFHWDYLNPIGTCGNIAEAGVVLAVAIKTASNKMKQIAYPSALSAASVITEPAVFGVSLRLVRPFVCSMIAGGIGGFFASLLHLKATGMGLTGIPGTLFT
;
A
#
# COMPACT_ATOMS: atom_id res chain seq x y z
N MET A 1 24.26 1.63 5.26
CA MET A 1 23.58 2.31 6.39
C MET A 1 22.08 2.47 6.18
N GLY A 2 21.59 2.91 5.01
CA GLY A 2 20.13 3.06 4.76
C GLY A 2 19.32 1.76 4.86
N LEU A 3 19.85 0.65 4.33
CA LEU A 3 19.20 -0.67 4.35
C LEU A 3 18.86 -1.14 5.78
N VAL A 4 19.85 -1.03 6.68
CA VAL A 4 19.77 -1.44 8.09
C VAL A 4 18.78 -0.59 8.89
N ALA A 5 18.68 0.70 8.57
CA ALA A 5 17.75 1.60 9.25
C ALA A 5 16.29 1.31 8.87
N VAL A 6 16.01 1.03 7.60
CA VAL A 6 14.65 0.71 7.14
C VAL A 6 14.24 -0.69 7.58
N SER A 7 15.14 -1.68 7.50
CA SER A 7 14.86 -3.02 8.04
C SER A 7 14.63 -2.99 9.55
N ALA A 8 15.43 -2.23 10.31
CA ALA A 8 15.22 -2.08 11.76
C ALA A 8 13.91 -1.37 12.13
N LEU A 9 13.44 -0.44 11.28
CA LEU A 9 12.15 0.23 11.49
C LEU A 9 10.97 -0.70 11.22
N ILE A 10 11.08 -1.58 10.22
CA ILE A 10 10.02 -2.52 9.85
C ILE A 10 10.01 -3.74 10.77
N GLU A 11 11.17 -4.24 11.18
CA GLU A 11 11.35 -5.36 12.10
C GLU A 11 11.13 -4.97 13.57
N MET A 12 10.63 -3.75 13.84
CA MET A 12 10.23 -3.36 15.18
C MET A 12 9.24 -4.37 15.78
N PRO A 13 9.43 -4.74 17.06
CA PRO A 13 8.59 -5.74 17.70
C PRO A 13 7.12 -5.30 17.76
N PHE A 14 6.22 -6.29 17.82
CA PHE A 14 4.77 -6.11 17.91
C PHE A 14 4.09 -5.52 16.67
N GLY A 15 4.73 -5.54 15.50
CA GLY A 15 4.11 -5.10 14.23
C GLY A 15 3.98 -3.58 14.07
N ILE A 16 4.56 -2.80 14.99
CA ILE A 16 4.54 -1.33 14.95
C ILE A 16 5.26 -0.81 13.71
N GLY A 17 6.33 -1.48 13.27
CA GLY A 17 7.04 -1.16 12.04
C GLY A 17 6.14 -1.24 10.80
N GLY A 18 5.34 -2.30 10.70
CA GLY A 18 4.33 -2.45 9.64
C GLY A 18 3.21 -1.42 9.72
N PHE A 19 2.78 -1.05 10.92
CA PHE A 19 1.78 0.01 11.10
C PHE A 19 2.28 1.36 10.57
N LEU A 20 3.49 1.77 10.96
CA LEU A 20 4.08 3.03 10.52
C LEU A 20 4.33 3.02 9.01
N TYR A 21 4.94 1.94 8.50
CA TYR A 21 5.20 1.81 7.08
C TYR A 21 3.90 1.80 6.26
N GLY A 22 2.86 1.08 6.69
CA GLY A 22 1.55 1.09 6.04
C GLY A 22 0.84 2.45 6.10
N CYS A 23 0.98 3.19 7.20
CA CYS A 23 0.43 4.56 7.32
C CYS A 23 1.10 5.53 6.35
N PHE A 24 2.42 5.52 6.30
CA PHE A 24 3.17 6.49 5.51
C PHE A 24 3.45 6.02 4.08
N GLY A 25 3.25 4.75 3.76
CA GLY A 25 3.54 4.17 2.44
C GLY A 25 2.87 4.95 1.30
N GLN A 26 1.60 5.33 1.47
CA GLN A 26 0.88 6.14 0.48
C GLN A 26 1.52 7.52 0.28
N LEU A 27 2.00 8.14 1.36
CA LEU A 27 2.68 9.44 1.32
C LEU A 27 4.04 9.31 0.61
N LEU A 28 4.80 8.25 0.89
CA LEU A 28 6.07 7.96 0.22
C LEU A 28 5.88 7.72 -1.28
N GLY A 29 4.75 7.09 -1.65
CA GLY A 29 4.30 6.90 -3.02
C GLY A 29 4.10 8.25 -3.74
N VAL A 30 3.28 9.13 -3.15
CA VAL A 30 2.98 10.47 -3.68
C VAL A 30 4.24 11.34 -3.82
N LEU A 31 5.19 11.21 -2.90
CA LEU A 31 6.47 11.94 -2.93
C LEU A 31 7.49 11.35 -3.91
N GLY A 32 7.21 10.20 -4.54
CA GLY A 32 8.12 9.55 -5.49
C GLY A 32 9.35 8.88 -4.88
N ILE A 33 9.50 8.89 -3.55
CA ILE A 33 10.64 8.30 -2.86
C ILE A 33 10.49 6.79 -2.62
N HIS A 34 9.34 6.21 -2.98
CA HIS A 34 9.08 4.77 -2.88
C HIS A 34 10.01 3.91 -3.76
N HIS A 35 10.62 4.46 -4.80
CA HIS A 35 11.63 3.74 -5.60
C HIS A 35 12.82 3.24 -4.78
N ILE A 36 13.18 3.95 -3.69
CA ILE A 36 14.23 3.52 -2.76
C ILE A 36 13.80 2.27 -1.99
N LEU A 37 12.50 2.11 -1.73
CA LEU A 37 11.94 0.94 -1.06
C LEU A 37 11.90 -0.27 -2.00
N ASN A 38 11.62 -0.07 -3.29
CA ASN A 38 11.72 -1.16 -4.28
C ASN A 38 13.15 -1.71 -4.35
N LEU A 39 14.17 -0.84 -4.28
CA LEU A 39 15.56 -1.28 -4.22
C LEU A 39 15.84 -2.13 -2.96
N LEU A 40 15.21 -1.78 -1.84
CA LEU A 40 15.32 -2.54 -0.60
C LEU A 40 14.67 -3.92 -0.73
N GLU A 41 13.48 -4.00 -1.33
CA GLU A 41 12.82 -5.27 -1.66
C GLU A 41 13.71 -6.17 -2.54
N ILE A 42 14.37 -5.62 -3.57
CA ILE A 42 15.27 -6.38 -4.45
C ILE A 42 16.43 -6.98 -3.65
N ASN A 43 17.02 -6.18 -2.74
CA ASN A 43 18.11 -6.65 -1.90
C ASN A 43 17.67 -7.78 -0.95
N MET A 44 16.45 -7.69 -0.41
CA MET A 44 15.90 -8.72 0.48
C MET A 44 15.60 -10.02 -0.28
N LEU A 45 14.99 -9.93 -1.47
CA LEU A 45 14.76 -11.09 -2.33
C LEU A 45 16.08 -11.74 -2.76
N ALA A 46 17.11 -10.96 -3.08
CA ALA A 46 18.42 -11.48 -3.48
C ALA A 46 19.17 -12.20 -2.34
N GLN A 47 19.01 -11.74 -1.09
CA GLN A 47 19.74 -12.31 0.06
C GLN A 47 18.96 -13.41 0.79
N PHE A 48 17.65 -13.22 0.93
CA PHE A 48 16.80 -14.05 1.79
C PHE A 48 15.74 -14.83 1.02
N HIS A 49 15.57 -14.56 -0.29
CA HIS A 49 14.50 -15.11 -1.14
C HIS A 49 13.08 -14.70 -0.71
N TRP A 50 12.95 -13.72 0.18
CA TRP A 50 11.68 -13.16 0.60
C TRP A 50 11.81 -11.70 1.04
N ASP A 51 10.70 -10.97 1.05
CA ASP A 51 10.59 -9.60 1.57
C ASP A 51 9.28 -9.38 2.35
N TYR A 52 9.29 -8.45 3.31
CA TYR A 52 8.08 -8.09 4.10
C TYR A 52 7.43 -6.77 3.67
N LEU A 53 8.12 -6.01 2.82
CA LEU A 53 7.70 -4.70 2.35
C LEU A 53 6.52 -4.80 1.40
N ASN A 54 6.59 -5.75 0.47
CA ASN A 54 5.59 -5.97 -0.55
C ASN A 54 4.23 -6.37 0.06
N PRO A 55 4.13 -7.31 1.01
CA PRO A 55 2.89 -7.59 1.73
C PRO A 55 2.27 -6.36 2.40
N ILE A 56 3.08 -5.52 3.05
CA ILE A 56 2.58 -4.32 3.74
C ILE A 56 2.11 -3.26 2.73
N GLY A 57 2.88 -3.03 1.66
CA GLY A 57 2.51 -2.11 0.58
C GLY A 57 1.21 -2.52 -0.12
N THR A 58 1.01 -3.83 -0.30
CA THR A 58 -0.22 -4.42 -0.83
C THR A 58 -1.44 -4.04 -0.01
N CYS A 59 -1.33 -4.12 1.33
CA CYS A 59 -2.40 -3.73 2.22
C CYS A 59 -2.77 -2.25 2.04
N GLY A 60 -1.78 -1.37 1.82
CA GLY A 60 -2.01 0.03 1.48
C GLY A 60 -2.80 0.21 0.18
N ASN A 61 -2.42 -0.51 -0.87
CA ASN A 61 -3.09 -0.44 -2.18
C ASN A 61 -4.56 -0.90 -2.11
N ILE A 62 -4.83 -1.97 -1.37
CA ILE A 62 -6.19 -2.49 -1.18
C ILE A 62 -7.01 -1.58 -0.24
N ALA A 63 -6.36 -0.99 0.77
CA ALA A 63 -7.00 0.03 1.61
C ALA A 63 -7.44 1.25 0.78
N GLU A 64 -6.59 1.72 -0.14
CA GLU A 64 -6.91 2.80 -1.08
C GLU A 64 -8.10 2.43 -1.97
N ALA A 65 -8.12 1.21 -2.53
CA ALA A 65 -9.23 0.70 -3.32
C ALA A 65 -10.55 0.71 -2.54
N GLY A 66 -10.53 0.22 -1.29
CA GLY A 66 -11.70 0.20 -0.41
C GLY A 66 -12.21 1.59 -0.04
N VAL A 67 -11.31 2.53 0.25
CA VAL A 67 -11.67 3.92 0.58
C VAL A 67 -12.26 4.63 -0.63
N VAL A 68 -11.64 4.50 -1.81
CA VAL A 68 -12.16 5.13 -3.04
C VAL A 68 -13.49 4.50 -3.45
N LEU A 69 -13.68 3.20 -3.25
CA LEU A 69 -14.97 2.54 -3.44
C LEU A 69 -16.02 3.09 -2.47
N ALA A 70 -15.68 3.29 -1.20
CA ALA A 70 -16.58 3.90 -0.22
C ALA A 70 -16.99 5.33 -0.63
N VAL A 71 -16.05 6.12 -1.17
CA VAL A 71 -16.34 7.44 -1.75
C VAL A 71 -17.27 7.32 -2.96
N ALA A 72 -17.04 6.36 -3.86
CA ALA A 72 -17.87 6.12 -5.04
C ALA A 72 -19.33 5.79 -4.67
N ILE A 73 -19.54 4.98 -3.63
CA ILE A 73 -20.87 4.60 -3.14
C ILE A 73 -21.55 5.77 -2.43
N LYS A 74 -20.82 6.52 -1.60
CA LYS A 74 -21.39 7.57 -0.73
C LYS A 74 -21.63 8.90 -1.43
N THR A 75 -20.89 9.22 -2.49
CA THR A 75 -21.00 10.52 -3.16
C THR A 75 -22.33 10.68 -3.89
N ALA A 76 -22.94 11.87 -3.80
CA ALA A 76 -24.13 12.22 -4.58
C ALA A 76 -23.79 12.74 -6.00
N SER A 77 -22.52 13.13 -6.24
CA SER A 77 -22.11 13.71 -7.51
C SER A 77 -21.88 12.65 -8.58
N ASN A 78 -22.66 12.69 -9.67
CA ASN A 78 -22.47 11.82 -10.83
C ASN A 78 -21.06 11.93 -11.42
N LYS A 79 -20.49 13.15 -11.44
CA LYS A 79 -19.11 13.38 -11.89
C LYS A 79 -18.09 12.66 -11.01
N MET A 80 -18.29 12.66 -9.69
CA MET A 80 -17.39 11.94 -8.79
C MET A 80 -17.54 10.43 -8.95
N LYS A 81 -18.76 9.91 -9.13
CA LYS A 81 -18.99 8.47 -9.38
C LYS A 81 -18.26 7.98 -10.64
N GLN A 82 -18.33 8.75 -11.72
CA GLN A 82 -17.67 8.43 -12.99
C GLN A 82 -16.14 8.31 -12.86
N ILE A 83 -15.53 8.99 -11.89
CA ILE A 83 -14.09 8.91 -11.63
C ILE A 83 -13.80 7.83 -10.58
N ALA A 84 -14.58 7.77 -9.50
CA ALA A 84 -14.27 6.95 -8.35
C ALA A 84 -14.49 5.45 -8.57
N TYR A 85 -15.52 5.03 -9.31
CA TYR A 85 -15.72 3.61 -9.64
C TYR A 85 -14.54 2.99 -10.42
N PRO A 86 -14.12 3.56 -11.57
CA PRO A 86 -12.99 3.01 -12.32
C PRO A 86 -11.67 3.16 -11.54
N SER A 87 -11.51 4.22 -10.75
CA SER A 87 -10.31 4.40 -9.92
C SER A 87 -10.20 3.37 -8.80
N ALA A 88 -11.33 2.98 -8.19
CA ALA A 88 -11.36 1.91 -7.19
C ALA A 88 -10.96 0.56 -7.79
N LEU A 89 -11.46 0.25 -9.00
CA LEU A 89 -11.08 -0.96 -9.73
C LEU A 89 -9.59 -0.95 -10.10
N SER A 90 -9.07 0.19 -10.54
CA SER A 90 -7.65 0.37 -10.82
C SER A 90 -6.79 0.09 -9.58
N ALA A 91 -7.15 0.68 -8.43
CA ALA A 91 -6.43 0.49 -7.18
C ALA A 91 -6.49 -0.95 -6.67
N ALA A 92 -7.60 -1.66 -6.89
CA ALA A 92 -7.71 -3.09 -6.58
C ALA A 92 -6.72 -3.93 -7.42
N SER A 93 -6.47 -3.51 -8.66
CA SER A 93 -5.41 -4.05 -9.52
C SER A 93 -4.03 -3.44 -9.23
N VAL A 94 -3.78 -2.90 -8.03
CA VAL A 94 -2.50 -2.31 -7.59
C VAL A 94 -2.06 -1.05 -8.38
N ILE A 95 -2.89 -0.52 -9.26
CA ILE A 95 -2.63 0.75 -9.96
C ILE A 95 -3.35 1.87 -9.19
N THR A 96 -2.62 2.56 -8.33
CA THR A 96 -3.21 3.47 -7.32
C THR A 96 -3.19 4.94 -7.72
N GLU A 97 -2.45 5.35 -8.74
CA GLU A 97 -2.34 6.73 -9.21
C GLU A 97 -3.71 7.39 -9.51
N PRO A 98 -4.63 6.78 -10.28
CA PRO A 98 -5.93 7.39 -10.54
C PRO A 98 -6.80 7.50 -9.29
N ALA A 99 -6.67 6.56 -8.34
CA ALA A 99 -7.39 6.59 -7.07
C ALA A 99 -6.89 7.71 -6.15
N VAL A 100 -5.56 7.79 -5.97
CA VAL A 100 -4.93 8.77 -5.11
C VAL A 100 -5.16 10.18 -5.64
N PHE A 101 -4.68 10.45 -6.85
CA PHE A 101 -4.72 11.80 -7.43
C PHE A 101 -6.12 12.20 -7.90
N GLY A 102 -6.93 11.23 -8.34
CA GLY A 102 -8.28 11.49 -8.83
C GLY A 102 -9.34 11.65 -7.75
N VAL A 103 -9.17 11.00 -6.58
CA VAL A 103 -10.22 10.90 -5.56
C VAL A 103 -9.71 11.20 -4.16
N SER A 104 -8.85 10.36 -3.58
CA SER A 104 -8.60 10.41 -2.14
C SER A 104 -7.80 11.63 -1.72
N LEU A 105 -6.71 11.95 -2.42
CA LEU A 105 -5.84 13.10 -2.15
C LEU A 105 -6.61 14.41 -2.34
N ARG A 106 -7.46 14.47 -3.38
CA ARG A 106 -8.33 15.63 -3.65
C ARG A 106 -9.29 15.92 -2.50
N LEU A 107 -9.80 14.88 -1.85
CA LEU A 107 -10.76 15.01 -0.76
C LEU A 107 -10.11 15.08 0.63
N VAL A 108 -8.80 14.81 0.72
CA VAL A 108 -7.93 14.82 1.92
C VAL A 108 -8.37 13.88 3.04
N ARG A 109 -9.62 13.97 3.49
CA ARG A 109 -10.20 13.06 4.49
C ARG A 109 -10.12 11.60 4.05
N PRO A 110 -10.50 11.22 2.83
CA PRO A 110 -10.37 9.83 2.39
C PRO A 110 -8.89 9.42 2.29
N PHE A 111 -7.98 10.31 1.89
CA PHE A 111 -6.54 10.01 1.88
C PHE A 111 -6.00 9.67 3.27
N VAL A 112 -6.37 10.43 4.30
CA VAL A 112 -5.98 10.09 5.69
C VAL A 112 -6.62 8.78 6.13
N CYS A 113 -7.87 8.51 5.74
CA CYS A 113 -8.50 7.21 6.01
C CYS A 113 -7.78 6.04 5.34
N SER A 114 -7.29 6.21 4.10
CA SER A 114 -6.56 5.14 3.42
C SER A 114 -5.18 4.91 4.02
N MET A 115 -4.50 5.96 4.46
CA MET A 115 -3.27 5.83 5.26
C MET A 115 -3.51 5.01 6.54
N ILE A 116 -4.54 5.37 7.33
CA ILE A 116 -4.84 4.64 8.57
C ILE A 116 -5.22 3.18 8.29
N ALA A 117 -6.06 2.94 7.28
CA ALA A 117 -6.46 1.60 6.88
C ALA A 117 -5.27 0.77 6.36
N GLY A 118 -4.37 1.38 5.58
CA GLY A 118 -3.12 0.79 5.13
C GLY A 118 -2.18 0.46 6.29
N GLY A 119 -2.09 1.33 7.30
CA GLY A 119 -1.37 1.08 8.54
C GLY A 119 -1.94 -0.10 9.32
N ILE A 120 -3.25 -0.18 9.48
CA ILE A 120 -3.89 -1.34 10.13
C ILE A 120 -3.59 -2.62 9.36
N GLY A 121 -3.68 -2.60 8.02
CA GLY A 121 -3.32 -3.75 7.20
C GLY A 121 -1.85 -4.15 7.33
N GLY A 122 -0.94 -3.16 7.32
CA GLY A 122 0.49 -3.37 7.53
C GLY A 122 0.83 -3.92 8.91
N PHE A 123 0.14 -3.46 9.95
CA PHE A 123 0.24 -4.00 11.30
C PHE A 123 -0.09 -5.49 11.35
N PHE A 124 -1.23 -5.89 10.76
CA PHE A 124 -1.61 -7.30 10.68
C PHE A 124 -0.64 -8.11 9.81
N ALA A 125 -0.18 -7.55 8.69
CA ALA A 125 0.82 -8.21 7.84
C ALA A 125 2.12 -8.51 8.60
N SER A 126 2.60 -7.56 9.41
CA SER A 126 3.78 -7.76 10.27
C SER A 126 3.52 -8.72 11.43
N LEU A 127 2.34 -8.66 12.09
CA LEU A 127 1.99 -9.61 13.15
C LEU A 127 1.92 -11.05 12.65
N LEU A 128 1.39 -11.25 11.44
CA LEU A 128 1.30 -12.56 10.80
C LEU A 128 2.62 -12.98 10.12
N HIS A 129 3.64 -12.13 10.16
CA HIS A 129 4.95 -12.36 9.55
C HIS A 129 4.83 -12.71 8.05
N LEU A 130 3.94 -12.00 7.35
CA LEU A 130 3.74 -12.20 5.91
C LEU A 130 5.03 -11.88 5.15
N LYS A 131 5.36 -12.77 4.21
CA LYS A 131 6.55 -12.70 3.36
C LYS A 131 6.13 -12.93 1.92
N ALA A 132 6.55 -12.06 1.02
CA ALA A 132 6.44 -12.29 -0.42
C ALA A 132 7.75 -12.90 -0.93
N THR A 133 7.66 -13.76 -1.95
CA THR A 133 8.82 -14.40 -2.61
C THR A 133 9.20 -13.71 -3.91
N GLY A 134 8.51 -12.64 -4.28
CA GLY A 134 8.71 -11.92 -5.54
C GLY A 134 7.99 -10.58 -5.56
N MET A 135 8.29 -9.77 -6.58
CA MET A 135 7.65 -8.49 -6.81
C MET A 135 6.53 -8.65 -7.84
N GLY A 136 5.27 -8.51 -7.42
CA GLY A 136 4.14 -8.71 -8.31
C GLY A 136 2.89 -7.92 -7.95
N LEU A 137 1.88 -8.07 -8.80
CA LEU A 137 0.51 -7.61 -8.57
C LEU A 137 -0.13 -8.48 -7.49
N THR A 138 -0.10 -8.00 -6.26
CA THR A 138 -0.57 -8.71 -5.06
C THR A 138 -2.00 -8.35 -4.66
N GLY A 139 -2.62 -7.36 -5.32
CA GLY A 139 -3.98 -6.92 -5.03
C GLY A 139 -5.07 -7.90 -5.48
N ILE A 140 -4.76 -8.74 -6.47
CA ILE A 140 -5.58 -9.91 -6.83
C ILE A 140 -4.93 -11.13 -6.15
N PRO A 141 -5.67 -11.93 -5.36
CA PRO A 141 -5.13 -13.18 -4.83
C PRO A 141 -4.79 -14.09 -6.02
N GLY A 142 -3.51 -14.16 -6.42
CA GLY A 142 -3.14 -15.07 -7.50
C GLY A 142 -1.83 -14.85 -8.27
N THR A 143 -1.13 -13.73 -8.19
CA THR A 143 0.09 -13.56 -9.04
C THR A 143 1.31 -13.03 -8.28
N LEU A 144 1.81 -13.83 -7.34
CA LEU A 144 3.24 -13.86 -7.02
C LEU A 144 3.90 -14.84 -8.02
N PHE A 145 4.07 -14.43 -9.27
CA PHE A 145 4.92 -15.19 -10.20
C PHE A 145 6.36 -14.70 -10.05
N THR A 146 7.11 -15.36 -9.18
CA THR A 146 8.55 -15.64 -9.37
C THR A 146 8.99 -16.69 -8.37
#